data_AF-A0ABD5CN84-F1
#
_entry.id   AF-A0ABD5CN84-F1
#
_cell.length_a   1.000
_cell.length_b   1.000
_cell.length_c   1.000
_cell.angle_alpha   90.00
_cell.angle_beta   90.00
_cell.angle_gamma   90.00
#
_symmetry.space_group_name_H-M   'P 1'
#
loop_
_entity.id
_entity.type
_entity.pdbx_description
1 polymer ?
#
loop_
_entity_poly.entity_id
_entity_poly.type
_entity_poly.pdbx_seq_one_letter_code
_entity_poly.pdbx_strand_id
1 'polypeptide(L)' 'MEQEQTSQEDQIRTRAYYLWEHAPEPKGTPDEYWEQARSEIEKEAPPVESGPIAEEPKK' A
#
# COMPACT_ATOMS: atom_id res chain seq x y z
N MET A 1 7.18 -0.67 -18.45
CA MET A 1 7.00 -0.21 -17.05
C MET A 1 5.57 -0.50 -16.60
N GLU A 2 5.15 -1.77 -16.66
CA GLU A 2 3.76 -2.19 -16.33
C GLU A 2 3.67 -2.91 -14.98
N GLN A 3 4.81 -3.14 -14.32
CA GLN A 3 4.92 -3.94 -13.10
C GLN A 3 4.69 -3.11 -11.82
N GLU A 4 4.85 -1.79 -11.88
CA GLU A 4 4.63 -0.91 -10.72
C GLU A 4 3.14 -0.61 -10.49
N GLN A 5 2.34 -0.44 -11.54
CA GLN A 5 0.91 -0.13 -11.38
C GLN A 5 0.13 -1.31 -10.79
N THR A 6 0.37 -2.53 -11.29
CA THR A 6 -0.26 -3.73 -10.72
C THR A 6 0.18 -3.98 -9.28
N SER A 7 1.44 -3.69 -8.94
CA SER A 7 1.92 -3.78 -7.55
C SER A 7 1.29 -2.72 -6.65
N GLN A 8 1.03 -1.51 -7.12
CA GLN A 8 0.33 -0.49 -6.34
C GLN A 8 -1.15 -0.85 -6.13
N GLU A 9 -1.86 -1.26 -7.17
CA GLU A 9 -3.28 -1.65 -7.05
C GLU A 9 -3.47 -2.85 -6.10
N ASP A 10 -2.55 -3.83 -6.12
CA ASP A 10 -2.59 -4.98 -5.22
C ASP A 10 -2.33 -4.59 -3.76
N GLN A 11 -1.40 -3.65 -3.52
CA GLN A 11 -1.19 -3.06 -2.21
C GLN A 11 -2.44 -2.31 -1.73
N ILE A 12 -3.07 -1.52 -2.61
CA ILE A 12 -4.30 -0.77 -2.29
C ILE A 12 -5.41 -1.72 -1.89
N ARG A 13 -5.60 -2.78 -2.68
CA ARG A 13 -6.60 -3.81 -2.40
C ARG A 13 -6.37 -4.48 -1.05
N THR A 14 -5.14 -4.89 -0.78
CA THR A 14 -4.77 -5.52 0.48
C THR A 14 -5.02 -4.59 1.66
N ARG A 15 -4.55 -3.34 1.55
CA ARG A 15 -4.70 -2.32 2.60
C ARG A 15 -6.16 -1.94 2.83
N ALA A 16 -6.95 -1.78 1.77
CA ALA A 16 -8.38 -1.48 1.85
C ALA A 16 -9.14 -2.61 2.55
N TYR A 17 -8.82 -3.86 2.22
CA TYR A 17 -9.39 -5.03 2.88
C TYR A 17 -9.10 -5.02 4.39
N TYR A 18 -7.84 -4.81 4.80
CA TYR A 18 -7.48 -4.73 6.21
C TYR A 18 -8.18 -3.57 6.93
N LEU A 19 -8.24 -2.38 6.30
CA LEU A 19 -8.93 -1.22 6.87
C LEU A 19 -10.41 -1.52 7.11
N TRP A 20 -11.09 -2.14 6.14
CA TRP A 20 -12.48 -2.52 6.26
C TRP A 20 -12.71 -3.66 7.27
N GLU A 21 -11.83 -4.65 7.32
CA GLU A 21 -11.93 -5.77 8.26
C GLU A 21 -11.83 -5.29 9.72
N HIS A 22 -10.87 -4.39 9.98
CA HIS A 22 -10.60 -3.80 11.30
C HIS A 22 -11.43 -2.56 11.65
N ALA A 23 -12.25 -2.05 10.73
CA ALA A 23 -13.06 -0.87 10.98
C ALA A 23 -14.11 -1.09 12.09
N PRO A 24 -14.31 -0.11 12.98
CA PRO A 24 -15.37 -0.15 13.99
C PRO A 24 -16.76 -0.04 13.33
N GLU A 25 -17.79 -0.55 14.00
CA GLU A 25 -19.17 -0.45 13.52
C GLU A 25 -19.82 0.91 13.84
N PRO A 26 -20.64 1.47 12.92
CA PRO A 26 -20.97 0.92 11.60
C PRO A 26 -19.83 1.08 10.59
N LYS A 27 -19.55 -0.01 9.85
CA LYS A 27 -18.50 0.00 8.82
C LYS A 27 -18.91 0.94 7.68
N GLY A 28 -17.96 1.73 7.19
CA GLY A 28 -18.13 2.57 6.00
C GLY A 28 -18.25 1.75 4.72
N THR A 29 -18.32 2.45 3.59
CA THR A 29 -18.37 1.80 2.27
C THR A 29 -17.00 1.26 1.86
N PRO A 30 -16.94 0.18 1.05
CA PRO A 30 -15.68 -0.34 0.53
C PRO A 30 -14.86 0.71 -0.24
N ASP A 31 -15.53 1.60 -0.99
CA ASP A 31 -14.91 2.68 -1.75
C ASP A 31 -14.17 3.69 -0.85
N GLU A 32 -14.70 4.02 0.33
CA GLU A 32 -14.02 4.91 1.28
C GLU A 32 -12.69 4.31 1.76
N TYR A 33 -12.67 3.01 2.07
CA TYR A 33 -11.45 2.33 2.49
C TYR A 33 -10.47 2.13 1.33
N TRP A 34 -10.97 1.97 0.11
CA TRP A 34 -10.16 1.91 -1.10
C TRP A 34 -9.43 3.23 -1.36
N GLU A 35 -10.16 4.34 -1.35
CA GLU A 35 -9.59 5.68 -1.54
C GLU A 35 -8.59 6.02 -0.42
N GLN A 36 -8.90 5.62 0.82
CA GLN A 36 -7.97 5.77 1.94
C GLN A 36 -6.70 4.95 1.74
N ALA A 37 -6.82 3.67 1.39
CA ALA A 37 -5.68 2.82 1.08
C ALA A 37 -4.82 3.36 -0.08
N ARG A 38 -5.46 3.86 -1.14
CA ARG A 38 -4.80 4.53 -2.27
C ARG A 38 -4.00 5.74 -1.82
N SER A 39 -4.60 6.61 -1.01
CA SER A 39 -3.92 7.79 -0.49
C SER A 39 -2.76 7.43 0.44
N GLU A 40 -2.91 6.40 1.28
CA GLU A 40 -1.85 5.93 2.19
C GLU A 40 -0.65 5.39 1.39
N ILE A 41 -0.87 4.56 0.38
CA ILE A 41 0.19 3.99 -0.46
C ILE A 41 0.87 5.05 -1.33
N GLU A 42 0.10 5.99 -1.87
CA GLU A 42 0.64 7.11 -2.64
C GLU A 42 1.50 8.04 -1.76
N LYS A 43 1.19 8.17 -0.46
CA LYS A 43 2.00 8.91 0.52
C LYS A 43 3.19 8.11 1.06
N GLU A 44 3.05 6.79 1.20
CA GLU A 44 4.07 5.88 1.75
C GLU A 44 5.14 5.54 0.71
N ALA A 45 4.86 5.73 -0.59
CA ALA A 45 5.87 5.72 -1.64
C ALA A 45 6.58 7.08 -1.71
N PRO A 46 7.77 7.28 -1.08
CA PRO A 46 8.61 8.41 -1.46
C PRO A 46 9.09 8.21 -2.91
N PRO A 47 9.48 9.28 -3.64
CA PRO A 47 10.07 9.17 -4.98
C PRO A 47 11.48 8.53 -4.99
N VAL A 48 11.84 7.76 -3.96
CA VAL A 48 13.13 7.07 -3.90
C VAL A 48 12.85 5.58 -3.87
N GLU A 49 13.33 4.93 -4.93
CA GLU A 49 13.84 3.57 -4.98
C GLU A 49 13.45 2.68 -3.80
N SER A 50 12.87 1.52 -4.10
CA SER A 50 13.24 0.28 -3.42
C SER A 50 14.78 0.21 -3.36
N GLY A 51 15.36 0.80 -2.32
CA GLY A 51 16.78 0.80 -2.06
C GLY A 51 17.26 -0.64 -1.92
N PRO A 52 18.50 -0.93 -2.32
CA PRO A 52 18.99 -2.30 -2.40
C PRO A 52 19.03 -2.87 -0.97
N ILE A 53 18.24 -3.90 -0.71
CA ILE A 53 18.55 -4.81 0.40
C ILE A 53 19.78 -5.64 0.00
N ALA A 54 20.96 -5.04 0.14
CA ALA A 54 22.23 -5.77 0.17
C ALA A 54 23.11 -5.11 1.23
N GLU A 55 22.72 -5.27 2.49
CA GLU A 55 23.66 -5.22 3.59
C GLU A 55 24.67 -6.37 3.44
N GLU A 56 25.82 -6.10 2.83
CA GLU A 56 27.03 -6.89 3.07
C GLU A 56 28.24 -5.95 3.28
N PRO A 57 28.73 -5.80 4.52
CA PRO A 57 30.12 -5.49 4.76
C PRO A 57 30.84 -6.81 5.09
N LYS A 58 31.29 -7.55 4.07
CA LYS A 58 32.25 -8.64 4.29
C LYS A 58 33.67 -8.09 4.10
N LYS A 59 34.30 -7.90 5.26
CA LYS A 59 35.71 -7.56 5.49
C LYS A 59 36.69 -8.50 4.78
#